data_AF-A0A067QRA8-F1
#
_entry.id   AF-A0A067QRA8-F1
#
_cell.length_a   1.000
_cell.length_b   1.000
_cell.length_c   1.000
_cell.angle_alpha   90.00
_cell.angle_beta   90.00
_cell.angle_gamma   90.00
#
_symmetry.space_group_name_H-M   'P 1'
#
loop_
_entity.id
_entity.type
_entity.pdbx_description
1 polymer ?
#
loop_
_entity_poly.entity_id
_entity_poly.type
_entity_poly.pdbx_seq_one_letter_code
_entity_poly.pdbx_strand_id
1 'polypeptide(L)'
;MPRIKASPKKCVKTSNPQQSSNTWVFLLKDCLDPFCYDLGEALEVPEGFAGTGTPDIVQLRHPQSGTPAMFLFSPGDGMVQEVLTFSENRRSWFIEESVKSDGKLHLSTPIDPIFLALPYLRK
;
A
#
# COMPACT_ATOMS: atom_id res chain seq x y z
N MET A 1 51.78 -12.29 -24.36
CA MET A 1 51.01 -11.04 -24.12
C MET A 1 50.71 -10.93 -22.62
N PRO A 2 51.17 -9.88 -21.91
CA PRO A 2 50.92 -9.76 -20.48
C PRO A 2 49.52 -9.21 -20.21
N ARG A 3 48.73 -9.90 -19.39
CA ARG A 3 47.35 -9.55 -19.02
C ARG A 3 47.38 -8.60 -17.83
N ILE A 4 47.17 -7.31 -18.07
CA ILE A 4 47.10 -6.29 -17.02
C ILE A 4 45.76 -6.44 -16.30
N LYS A 5 45.78 -6.85 -15.02
CA LYS A 5 44.59 -6.87 -14.17
C LYS A 5 44.32 -5.47 -13.64
N ALA A 6 43.32 -4.79 -14.18
CA ALA A 6 42.80 -3.55 -13.59
C ALA A 6 41.92 -3.90 -12.38
N SER A 7 42.21 -3.26 -11.24
CA SER A 7 41.40 -3.37 -10.02
C SER A 7 40.02 -2.70 -10.22
N PRO A 8 38.92 -3.21 -9.61
CA PRO A 8 37.60 -2.64 -9.79
C PRO A 8 37.57 -1.18 -9.31
N LYS A 9 37.24 -0.25 -10.22
CA LYS A 9 36.98 1.14 -9.84
C LYS A 9 35.76 1.16 -8.93
N LYS A 10 35.96 1.55 -7.68
CA LYS A 10 34.91 1.73 -6.68
C LYS A 10 33.89 2.72 -7.25
N CYS A 11 32.70 2.23 -7.60
CA CYS A 11 31.63 3.06 -8.11
C CYS A 11 31.17 3.99 -6.99
N VAL A 12 31.50 5.27 -7.11
CA VAL A 12 31.05 6.30 -6.17
C VAL A 12 29.55 6.47 -6.41
N LYS A 13 28.73 6.18 -5.38
CA LYS A 13 27.32 6.54 -5.38
C LYS A 13 27.23 8.06 -5.46
N THR A 14 26.98 8.60 -6.64
CA THR A 14 26.46 9.95 -6.80
C THR A 14 25.05 9.94 -6.22
N SER A 15 24.92 10.42 -4.98
CA SER A 15 23.61 10.74 -4.42
C SER A 15 23.04 11.88 -5.26
N ASN A 16 22.14 11.54 -6.18
CA ASN A 16 21.35 12.51 -6.90
C ASN A 16 20.40 13.17 -5.87
N PRO A 17 20.47 14.48 -5.63
CA PRO A 17 19.63 15.15 -4.63
C PRO A 17 18.14 15.26 -5.04
N GLN A 18 17.78 14.76 -6.22
CA GLN A 18 16.45 14.91 -6.80
C GLN A 18 15.46 13.78 -6.43
N GLN A 19 15.76 12.96 -5.43
CA GLN A 19 14.92 11.79 -5.15
C GLN A 19 14.47 11.72 -3.70
N SER A 20 13.38 12.42 -3.40
CA SER A 20 12.62 12.17 -2.18
C SER A 20 11.12 12.44 -2.32
N SER A 21 10.51 12.13 -3.46
CA SER A 21 9.07 11.82 -3.43
C SER A 21 8.95 10.43 -2.82
N ASN A 22 8.34 10.34 -1.64
CA ASN A 22 8.02 9.06 -1.01
C ASN A 22 6.91 8.36 -1.81
N THR A 23 7.27 7.68 -2.90
CA THR A 23 6.31 7.00 -3.77
C THR A 23 6.05 5.59 -3.25
N TRP A 24 4.80 5.21 -3.03
CA TRP A 24 4.44 3.85 -2.60
C TRP A 24 3.80 3.09 -3.76
N VAL A 25 4.13 1.79 -3.88
CA VAL A 25 3.62 0.95 -4.96
C VAL A 25 2.60 0.00 -4.34
N PHE A 26 1.34 0.13 -4.75
CA PHE A 26 0.24 -0.70 -4.28
C PHE A 26 -0.30 -1.60 -5.38
N LEU A 27 -0.60 -2.84 -5.04
CA LEU A 27 -1.51 -3.71 -5.78
C LEU A 27 -2.80 -3.78 -4.98
N LEU A 28 -3.77 -2.99 -5.44
CA LEU A 28 -5.08 -2.93 -4.81
C LEU A 28 -5.98 -4.00 -5.41
N LYS A 29 -6.72 -4.70 -4.57
CA LYS A 29 -7.86 -5.51 -5.00
C LYS A 29 -8.98 -4.54 -5.39
N ASP A 30 -9.25 -4.43 -6.67
CA ASP A 30 -10.42 -3.69 -7.14
C ASP A 30 -11.68 -4.29 -6.53
N CYS A 31 -12.54 -3.42 -6.00
CA CYS A 31 -13.92 -3.80 -5.71
C CYS A 31 -14.60 -3.96 -7.08
N LEU A 32 -14.54 -5.17 -7.63
CA LEU A 32 -15.29 -5.57 -8.84
C LEU A 32 -16.78 -5.70 -8.50
N ASP A 33 -17.34 -4.74 -7.77
CA ASP A 33 -18.78 -4.61 -7.68
C ASP A 33 -19.23 -3.71 -8.83
N PRO A 34 -19.80 -4.26 -9.91
CA PRO A 34 -20.26 -3.48 -11.05
C PRO A 34 -21.37 -2.49 -10.67
N PHE A 35 -22.01 -2.64 -9.51
CA PHE A 35 -22.99 -1.67 -9.01
C PHE A 35 -22.36 -0.41 -8.39
N CYS A 36 -21.05 -0.41 -8.11
CA CYS A 36 -20.36 0.76 -7.56
C CYS A 36 -19.85 1.74 -8.62
N TYR A 37 -19.80 1.34 -9.90
CA TYR A 37 -19.35 2.20 -11.00
C TYR A 37 -20.46 3.05 -11.65
N ASP A 38 -21.71 2.89 -11.21
CA ASP A 38 -22.89 3.52 -11.86
C ASP A 38 -23.69 4.45 -10.93
N LEU A 39 -23.06 5.02 -9.89
CA LEU A 39 -23.64 6.10 -9.07
C LEU A 39 -22.88 7.42 -9.24
N GLY A 40 -22.62 7.77 -10.50
CA GLY A 40 -22.10 9.07 -10.92
C GLY A 40 -23.16 10.17 -11.02
N GLU A 41 -24.33 10.03 -10.37
CA GLU A 41 -25.34 11.08 -10.35
C GLU A 41 -25.89 11.30 -8.94
N ALA A 42 -25.95 12.57 -8.59
CA ALA A 42 -26.28 13.11 -7.28
C ALA A 42 -27.51 12.44 -6.65
N LEU A 43 -27.30 11.68 -5.58
CA LEU A 43 -28.33 11.42 -4.59
C LEU A 43 -27.88 12.05 -3.28
N GLU A 44 -28.70 12.99 -2.78
CA GLU A 44 -28.46 13.73 -1.56
C GLU A 44 -28.24 12.78 -0.38
N VAL A 45 -26.97 12.63 0.04
CA VAL A 45 -26.60 11.82 1.20
C VAL A 45 -26.90 12.66 2.45
N PRO A 46 -27.68 12.14 3.43
CA PRO A 46 -27.89 12.82 4.70
C PRO A 46 -26.55 13.08 5.38
N GLU A 47 -26.33 14.34 5.80
CA GLU A 47 -25.14 14.77 6.51
C GLU A 47 -24.90 13.89 7.76
N GLY A 48 -23.98 12.94 7.67
CA GLY A 48 -23.69 12.06 8.81
C GLY A 48 -22.76 10.88 8.57
N PHE A 49 -22.52 10.45 7.33
CA PHE A 49 -21.61 9.33 7.06
C PHE A 49 -20.63 9.69 5.95
N ALA A 50 -19.44 10.14 6.33
CA ALA A 50 -18.34 10.46 5.42
C ALA A 50 -17.97 9.23 4.56
N GLY A 51 -17.53 9.36 3.30
CA GLY A 51 -17.08 10.56 2.63
C GLY A 51 -16.91 10.38 1.13
N THR A 52 -16.37 11.44 0.54
CA THR A 52 -15.82 11.52 -0.81
C THR A 52 -15.19 10.19 -1.23
N GLY A 53 -15.40 9.73 -2.46
CA GLY A 53 -15.03 8.39 -3.00
C GLY A 53 -13.54 7.99 -2.98
N THR A 54 -12.76 8.48 -2.03
CA THR A 54 -11.38 8.16 -1.72
C THR A 54 -11.31 7.11 -0.60
N PRO A 55 -10.60 5.98 -0.79
CA PRO A 55 -10.46 4.98 0.25
C PRO A 55 -9.62 5.53 1.41
N ASP A 56 -9.92 5.10 2.64
CA ASP A 56 -9.23 5.55 3.85
C ASP A 56 -8.23 4.49 4.35
N ILE A 57 -7.05 4.92 4.81
CA ILE A 57 -6.00 4.05 5.32
C ILE A 57 -5.84 4.30 6.82
N VAL A 58 -6.15 3.30 7.64
CA VAL A 58 -6.12 3.39 9.10
C VAL A 58 -5.23 2.32 9.72
N GLN A 59 -4.67 2.63 10.89
CA GLN A 59 -3.84 1.69 11.65
C GLN A 59 -4.68 1.07 12.78
N LEU A 60 -4.85 -0.26 12.76
CA LEU A 60 -5.59 -1.02 13.78
C LEU A 60 -4.73 -2.14 14.37
N ARG A 61 -5.24 -2.84 15.39
CA ARG A 61 -4.57 -4.01 15.97
C ARG A 61 -4.75 -5.22 15.07
N HIS A 62 -3.66 -5.89 14.73
CA HIS A 62 -3.69 -7.14 14.00
C HIS A 62 -4.40 -8.22 14.84
N PRO A 63 -5.40 -8.93 14.29
CA PRO A 63 -6.29 -9.79 15.08
C PRO A 63 -5.58 -10.99 15.74
N GLN A 64 -4.47 -11.46 15.17
CA GLN A 64 -3.72 -12.60 15.72
C GLN A 64 -2.59 -12.18 16.67
N SER A 65 -1.90 -11.07 16.40
CA SER A 65 -0.67 -10.68 17.12
C SER A 65 -0.87 -9.47 18.03
N GLY A 66 -1.96 -8.71 17.87
CA GLY A 66 -2.23 -7.47 18.59
C GLY A 66 -1.31 -6.29 18.24
N THR A 67 -0.34 -6.49 17.34
CA THR A 67 0.59 -5.46 16.85
C THR A 67 -0.10 -4.49 15.91
N PRO A 68 0.38 -3.24 15.76
CA PRO A 68 -0.18 -2.32 14.78
C PRO A 68 -0.03 -2.85 13.35
N ALA A 69 -1.12 -2.83 12.60
CA ALA A 69 -1.20 -3.19 11.19
C ALA A 69 -2.04 -2.16 10.42
N MET A 70 -1.79 -2.03 9.12
CA MET A 70 -2.45 -1.05 8.26
C MET A 70 -3.62 -1.71 7.54
N PHE A 71 -4.76 -1.02 7.52
CA PHE A 71 -5.99 -1.45 6.86
C PHE A 71 -6.51 -0.36 5.95
N LEU A 72 -7.14 -0.78 4.86
CA LEU A 72 -7.78 0.07 3.87
C LEU A 72 -9.29 -0.14 3.93
N PHE A 73 -10.03 0.96 4.01
CA PHE A 73 -11.48 0.99 3.98
C PHE A 73 -11.93 1.55 2.65
N SER A 74 -12.72 0.76 1.92
CA SER A 74 -13.34 1.22 0.68
C SER A 74 -14.42 2.26 0.98
N PRO A 75 -14.60 3.28 0.12
CA PRO A 75 -15.73 4.20 0.23
C PRO A 75 -17.05 3.43 0.14
N GLY A 76 -18.02 3.75 1.00
CA GLY A 76 -19.35 3.12 0.98
C GLY A 76 -19.45 1.78 1.71
N ASP A 77 -18.63 1.54 2.74
CA ASP A 77 -18.71 0.44 3.73
C ASP A 77 -18.61 -1.00 3.19
N GLY A 78 -18.33 -1.19 1.90
CA GLY A 78 -18.44 -2.53 1.29
C GLY A 78 -17.33 -3.52 1.68
N MET A 79 -16.11 -3.05 1.95
CA MET A 79 -14.95 -3.93 2.10
C MET A 79 -13.86 -3.31 2.98
N VAL A 80 -13.29 -4.15 3.86
CA VAL A 80 -12.07 -3.85 4.61
C VAL A 80 -10.94 -4.73 4.06
N GLN A 81 -9.77 -4.14 3.86
CA GLN A 81 -8.61 -4.85 3.32
C GLN A 81 -7.40 -4.64 4.23
N GLU A 82 -6.68 -5.71 4.50
CA GLU A 82 -5.38 -5.64 5.16
C GLU A 82 -4.30 -5.23 4.15
N VAL A 83 -3.40 -4.32 4.55
CA VAL A 83 -2.27 -3.89 3.73
C VAL A 83 -1.01 -4.64 4.15
N LEU A 84 -0.57 -5.55 3.30
CA LEU A 84 0.65 -6.35 3.48
C LEU A 84 1.82 -5.71 2.74
N THR A 85 3.01 -5.75 3.32
CA THR A 85 4.24 -5.29 2.66
C THR A 85 5.10 -6.48 2.25
N PHE A 86 5.26 -6.66 0.95
CA PHE A 86 6.30 -7.52 0.39
C PHE A 86 7.61 -6.74 0.26
N SER A 87 8.66 -7.24 0.91
CA SER A 87 10.00 -6.65 0.85
C SER A 87 11.05 -7.74 0.69
N GLU A 88 11.92 -7.60 -0.30
CA GLU A 88 13.04 -8.51 -0.55
C GLU A 88 14.35 -7.73 -0.73
N ASN A 89 15.47 -8.35 -0.35
CA ASN A 89 16.79 -7.76 -0.50
C ASN A 89 17.15 -7.53 -1.97
N ARG A 90 17.80 -6.40 -2.26
CA ARG A 90 18.33 -6.05 -3.59
C ARG A 90 17.27 -5.93 -4.69
N ARG A 91 16.13 -5.32 -4.38
CA ARG A 91 15.11 -4.92 -5.37
C ARG A 91 14.98 -3.40 -5.46
N SER A 92 14.53 -2.92 -6.62
CA SER A 92 14.21 -1.51 -6.87
C SER A 92 13.10 -1.41 -7.91
N TRP A 93 12.31 -0.34 -7.87
CA TRP A 93 11.33 -0.01 -8.91
C TRP A 93 11.90 1.04 -9.85
N PHE A 94 11.67 0.86 -11.15
CA PHE A 94 11.76 1.94 -12.12
C PHE A 94 10.34 2.47 -12.32
N ILE A 95 10.09 3.70 -11.91
CA ILE A 95 8.79 4.38 -11.98
C ILE A 95 8.98 5.57 -12.89
N GLU A 96 8.59 5.42 -14.15
CA GLU A 96 8.79 6.44 -15.19
C GLU A 96 10.26 6.88 -15.27
N GLU A 97 10.56 8.15 -15.01
CA GLU A 97 11.92 8.72 -15.01
C GLU A 97 12.61 8.64 -13.63
N SER A 98 11.98 7.98 -12.65
CA SER A 98 12.48 7.88 -11.27
C SER A 98 12.80 6.44 -10.87
N VAL A 99 13.73 6.26 -9.93
CA VAL A 99 14.15 4.93 -9.43
C VAL A 99 13.90 4.78 -7.93
N LYS A 100 12.89 4.02 -7.51
CA LYS A 100 12.67 3.75 -6.09
C LYS A 100 13.58 2.62 -5.60
N SER A 101 14.51 2.94 -4.68
CA SER A 101 15.55 2.00 -4.26
C SER A 101 15.12 0.90 -3.28
N ASP A 102 13.93 0.98 -2.69
CA ASP A 102 13.50 0.06 -1.61
C ASP A 102 12.90 -1.25 -2.13
N GLY A 103 12.42 -1.29 -3.37
CA GLY A 103 11.77 -2.45 -3.97
C GLY A 103 10.53 -2.96 -3.23
N LYS A 104 9.97 -2.18 -2.30
CA LYS A 104 8.81 -2.60 -1.49
C LYS A 104 7.55 -2.56 -2.35
N LEU A 105 6.71 -3.58 -2.17
CA LEU A 105 5.41 -3.71 -2.80
C LEU A 105 4.35 -3.83 -1.70
N HIS A 106 3.27 -3.06 -1.82
CA HIS A 106 2.16 -3.11 -0.87
C HIS A 106 1.00 -3.84 -1.54
N LEU A 107 0.43 -4.82 -0.87
CA LEU A 107 -0.65 -5.67 -1.36
C LEU A 107 -1.86 -5.41 -0.47
N SER A 108 -3.04 -5.25 -1.05
CA SER A 108 -4.27 -5.25 -0.27
C SER A 108 -4.99 -6.59 -0.39
N THR A 109 -5.38 -7.16 0.75
CA THR A 109 -6.11 -8.43 0.81
C THR A 109 -7.39 -8.25 1.62
N PRO A 110 -8.57 -8.61 1.09
CA PRO A 110 -9.82 -8.51 1.84
C PRO A 110 -9.76 -9.29 3.16
N ILE A 111 -10.27 -8.69 4.23
CA ILE A 111 -10.39 -9.30 5.56
C ILE A 111 -11.82 -9.13 6.05
N ASP A 112 -12.37 -10.15 6.69
CA ASP A 112 -13.68 -10.04 7.34
C ASP A 112 -13.58 -9.11 8.56
N PRO A 113 -14.37 -8.02 8.63
CA PRO A 113 -14.32 -7.06 9.73
C PRO A 113 -14.60 -7.70 11.10
N ILE A 114 -15.25 -8.88 11.16
CA ILE A 114 -15.44 -9.59 12.43
C ILE A 114 -14.11 -9.90 13.11
N PHE A 115 -13.05 -10.21 12.35
CA PHE A 115 -11.73 -10.49 12.92
C PHE A 115 -11.14 -9.26 13.60
N LEU A 116 -11.41 -8.06 13.09
CA LEU A 116 -10.95 -6.81 13.71
C LEU A 116 -11.68 -6.51 15.03
N ALA A 117 -12.92 -6.98 15.18
CA ALA A 117 -13.69 -6.85 16.41
C ALA A 117 -13.30 -7.87 17.49
N LEU A 118 -12.88 -9.09 17.11
CA LEU A 118 -12.56 -10.17 18.05
C LEU A 118 -11.59 -9.79 19.18
N PRO A 119 -10.47 -9.07 18.95
CA PRO A 119 -9.56 -8.64 20.01
C PRO A 119 -10.20 -7.74 21.07
N TYR A 120 -11.31 -7.08 20.75
CA TYR A 120 -12.04 -6.20 21.67
C TYR A 120 -13.17 -6.92 22.40
N LEU A 121 -13.72 -7.98 21.78
CA LEU A 121 -14.80 -8.79 22.35
C LEU A 121 -14.29 -9.93 23.23
N ARG A 122 -13.11 -10.49 22.92
CA ARG A 122 -12.45 -11.48 23.77
C ARG A 122 -11.62 -10.76 24.82
N LYS A 123 -12.20 -10.59 26.01
CA LYS A 123 -11.54 -10.04 27.18
C LYS A 123 -11.48 -11.08 28.29
#